data_AF-A0A562ZQT0-F1
#
_entry.id   AF-A0A562ZQT0-F1
#
_cell.length_a   1.000
_cell.length_b   1.000
_cell.length_c   1.000
_cell.angle_alpha   90.00
_cell.angle_beta   90.00
_cell.angle_gamma   90.00
#
_symmetry.space_group_name_H-M   'P 1'
#
loop_
_entity.id
_entity.type
_entity.pdbx_description
1 polymer ?
#
loop_
_entity_poly.entity_id
_entity_poly.type
_entity_poly.pdbx_seq_one_letter_code
_entity_poly.pdbx_strand_id
1 'polypeptide(L)' 'MGEENRDYLELAYRSIQCFSDDGKLLLPELNQLMDIALKDGVVDDNEKRVLRAILRRLVPAELTPEMLARVKELQARHGL' A
#
# COMPACT_ATOMS: atom_id res chain seq x y z
N MET A 1 -16.75 15.44 -17.10
CA MET A 1 -16.95 14.07 -16.59
C MET A 1 -15.62 13.36 -16.79
N GLY A 2 -14.90 13.10 -15.71
CA GLY A 2 -13.52 12.60 -15.75
C GLY A 2 -13.05 12.37 -14.33
N GLU A 3 -13.76 11.50 -13.61
CA GLU A 3 -13.26 10.92 -12.36
C GLU A 3 -12.26 9.83 -12.75
N GLU A 4 -11.14 10.24 -13.33
CA GLU A 4 -9.98 9.36 -13.46
C GLU A 4 -9.56 9.02 -12.04
N ASN A 5 -9.76 7.75 -11.68
CA ASN A 5 -9.48 7.09 -10.41
C ASN A 5 -8.36 7.82 -9.64
N ARG A 6 -8.72 8.62 -8.63
CA ARG A 6 -7.74 9.41 -7.84
C ARG A 6 -7.15 8.59 -6.70
N ASP A 7 -7.55 7.33 -6.56
CA ASP A 7 -7.16 6.50 -5.44
C ASP A 7 -5.66 6.23 -5.49
N TYR A 8 -5.05 6.04 -6.67
CA TYR A 8 -3.59 5.91 -6.78
C TYR A 8 -2.83 7.16 -6.31
N LEU A 9 -3.39 8.37 -6.51
CA LEU A 9 -2.81 9.62 -6.03
C LEU A 9 -2.94 9.71 -4.51
N GLU A 10 -4.09 9.33 -3.98
CA GLU A 10 -4.33 9.31 -2.53
C GLU A 10 -3.46 8.25 -1.84
N LEU A 11 -3.28 7.08 -2.47
CA LEU A 11 -2.37 6.03 -2.03
C LEU A 11 -0.91 6.49 -2.04
N ALA A 12 -0.49 7.14 -3.13
CA ALA A 12 0.85 7.69 -3.23
C ALA A 12 1.08 8.77 -2.16
N TYR A 13 0.13 9.68 -1.99
CA TYR A 13 0.18 10.74 -1.00
C TYR A 13 0.24 10.19 0.43
N ARG A 14 -0.67 9.28 0.80
CA ARG A 14 -0.67 8.65 2.12
C ARG A 14 0.57 7.80 2.35
N SER A 15 1.10 7.14 1.33
CA SER A 15 2.34 6.40 1.47
C SER A 15 3.51 7.30 1.85
N ILE A 16 3.60 8.49 1.25
CA ILE A 16 4.62 9.49 1.58
C ILE A 16 4.41 9.99 3.01
N GLN A 17 3.18 10.18 3.45
CA GLN A 17 2.89 10.55 4.84
C GLN A 17 3.29 9.47 5.84
N CYS A 18 2.99 8.19 5.60
CA CYS A 18 3.39 7.10 6.47
C CYS A 18 4.92 6.97 6.60
N PHE A 19 5.66 7.23 5.52
CA PHE A 19 7.12 7.26 5.58
C PHE A 19 7.70 8.55 6.19
N SER A 20 6.92 9.61 6.39
CA SER A 20 7.44 10.89 6.90
C SER A 20 7.60 10.94 8.42
N ASP A 21 6.86 10.14 9.19
CA ASP A 21 6.90 10.19 10.66
C ASP A 21 8.10 9.42 11.24
N ASP A 22 8.27 8.14 10.89
CA ASP A 22 9.35 7.28 11.42
C ASP A 22 10.25 6.67 10.32
N GLY A 23 9.97 6.96 9.05
CA GLY A 23 10.65 6.31 7.92
C GLY A 23 10.25 4.85 7.70
N LYS A 24 9.31 4.33 8.49
CA LYS A 24 8.88 2.93 8.48
C LYS A 24 7.38 2.84 8.28
N LEU A 25 6.96 1.86 7.47
CA LEU A 25 5.55 1.51 7.39
C LEU A 25 5.22 0.53 8.51
N LEU A 26 4.16 0.79 9.24
CA LEU A 26 3.62 -0.08 10.29
C LEU A 26 2.35 -0.80 9.79
N LEU A 27 1.96 -1.86 10.51
CA LEU A 27 0.74 -2.62 10.21
C LEU A 27 -0.54 -1.75 10.12
N PRO A 28 -0.78 -0.77 11.01
CA PRO A 28 -1.96 0.09 10.92
C PRO A 28 -1.97 0.94 9.65
N GLU A 29 -0.80 1.40 9.23
CA GLU A 29 -0.63 2.24 8.04
C GLU A 29 -0.81 1.44 6.76
N LEU A 30 -0.25 0.22 6.72
CA LEU A 30 -0.51 -0.72 5.63
C LEU A 30 -2.01 -0.98 5.51
N ASN A 31 -2.70 -1.24 6.62
CA ASN A 31 -4.16 -1.45 6.63
C ASN A 31 -4.94 -0.20 6.17
N GLN A 32 -4.47 1.00 6.46
CA GLN A 32 -5.11 2.22 5.94
C GLN A 32 -4.89 2.40 4.43
N LEU A 33 -3.67 2.16 3.94
CA LEU A 33 -3.39 2.18 2.49
C LEU A 33 -4.23 1.15 1.74
N MET A 34 -4.39 -0.02 2.35
CA MET A 34 -5.27 -1.07 1.90
C MET A 34 -6.74 -0.66 1.84
N ASP A 35 -7.24 -0.02 2.89
CA ASP A 35 -8.64 0.42 2.95
C ASP A 35 -8.95 1.39 1.80
N ILE A 36 -7.98 2.24 1.43
CA ILE A 36 -8.08 3.13 0.26
C ILE A 36 -8.03 2.33 -1.05
N ALA A 37 -7.04 1.44 -1.21
CA ALA A 37 -6.88 0.61 -2.41
C ALA A 37 -8.11 -0.29 -2.68
N LEU A 38 -8.75 -0.73 -1.61
CA LEU A 38 -9.89 -1.63 -1.64
C LEU A 38 -11.23 -0.89 -1.61
N LYS A 39 -11.22 0.43 -1.44
CA LYS A 39 -12.44 1.25 -1.36
C LYS A 39 -13.29 1.12 -2.62
N ASP A 40 -12.62 1.12 -3.77
CA ASP A 40 -13.25 0.95 -5.09
C ASP A 40 -13.36 -0.53 -5.51
N GLY A 41 -12.90 -1.46 -4.65
CA GLY A 41 -13.02 -2.90 -4.83
C GLY A 41 -12.13 -3.51 -5.93
N VAL A 42 -11.41 -2.68 -6.69
CA VAL A 42 -10.53 -3.10 -7.78
C VAL A 42 -9.19 -2.40 -7.62
N VAL A 43 -8.13 -3.19 -7.39
CA VAL A 43 -6.75 -2.68 -7.39
C VAL A 43 -6.23 -2.66 -8.82
N ASP A 44 -6.12 -1.46 -9.41
CA ASP A 44 -5.67 -1.26 -10.79
C ASP A 44 -4.13 -1.31 -10.94
N ASP A 45 -3.63 -1.22 -12.16
CA ASP A 45 -2.18 -1.28 -12.42
C ASP A 45 -1.40 -0.09 -11.82
N ASN A 46 -2.02 1.08 -11.67
CA ASN A 46 -1.39 2.24 -11.04
C ASN A 46 -1.25 2.03 -9.53
N GLU A 47 -2.29 1.53 -8.88
CA GLU A 47 -2.26 1.21 -7.45
C GLU A 47 -1.28 0.08 -7.16
N LYS A 48 -1.22 -0.95 -8.03
CA LYS A 48 -0.20 -2.00 -7.93
C LYS A 48 1.22 -1.45 -8.02
N ARG A 49 1.46 -0.48 -8.90
CA ARG A 49 2.77 0.19 -9.02
C ARG A 49 3.13 0.94 -7.75
N VAL A 50 2.19 1.69 -7.18
CA VAL A 50 2.39 2.43 -5.93
C VAL A 50 2.65 1.47 -4.77
N LEU A 51 1.82 0.43 -4.61
CA LEU A 51 2.00 -0.62 -3.60
C LEU A 51 3.36 -1.30 -3.73
N ARG A 52 3.78 -1.71 -4.93
CA ARG A 52 5.11 -2.28 -5.16
C ARG A 52 6.25 -1.32 -4.80
N ALA A 53 6.10 -0.04 -5.10
CA ALA A 53 7.10 0.98 -4.76
C ALA A 53 7.26 1.14 -3.25
N ILE A 54 6.13 1.10 -2.51
CA ILE A 54 6.09 1.12 -1.04
C ILE A 54 6.74 -0.15 -0.48
N LEU A 55 6.34 -1.33 -0.97
CA LEU A 55 6.89 -2.60 -0.53
C LEU A 55 8.40 -2.71 -0.79
N ARG A 56 8.91 -2.12 -1.89
CA ARG A 56 10.34 -2.05 -2.17
C ARG A 56 11.13 -1.17 -1.21
N ARG A 57 10.49 -0.15 -0.65
CA ARG A 57 11.11 0.72 0.36
C ARG A 57 11.10 0.08 1.75
N LEU A 58 10.27 -0.93 1.96
CA LEU A 58 10.25 -1.67 3.21
C LEU A 58 11.47 -2.57 3.33
N VAL A 59 12.15 -2.46 4.47
CA VAL A 59 13.24 -3.36 4.84
C VAL A 59 12.60 -4.62 5.44
N PRO A 60 12.80 -5.81 4.84
CA PRO A 60 12.19 -7.05 5.34
C PRO A 60 12.57 -7.37 6.79
N ALA A 61 13.75 -6.90 7.23
CA ALA A 61 14.23 -7.06 8.60
C ALA A 61 13.45 -6.20 9.63
N GLU A 62 12.75 -5.16 9.18
CA GLU A 62 11.93 -4.29 10.05
C GLU A 62 10.44 -4.65 9.99
N LEU A 63 10.06 -5.59 9.12
CA LEU A 63 8.69 -6.07 9.04
C LEU A 63 8.40 -7.04 10.19
N THR A 64 7.35 -6.74 10.94
CA THR A 64 6.82 -7.70 11.90
C THR A 64 6.25 -8.92 11.18
N PRO A 65 6.19 -10.10 11.85
CA PRO A 65 5.60 -11.30 11.27
C PRO A 65 4.16 -11.08 10.76
N GLU A 66 3.38 -10.26 11.46
CA GLU A 66 2.01 -9.87 11.04
C GLU A 66 2.00 -9.04 9.76
N MET A 67 2.89 -8.05 9.63
CA MET A 67 3.01 -7.28 8.39
C MET A 67 3.40 -8.19 7.23
N LEU A 68 4.35 -9.10 7.45
CA LEU A 68 4.82 -10.00 6.41
C LEU A 68 3.71 -10.96 5.95
N ALA A 69 2.89 -11.46 6.88
CA ALA A 69 1.70 -12.25 6.56
C ALA A 69 0.69 -11.44 5.73
N ARG A 70 0.45 -10.17 6.10
CA ARG A 70 -0.42 -9.29 5.31
C ARG A 70 0.13 -9.01 3.93
N VAL A 71 1.39 -8.60 3.80
CA VAL A 71 2.02 -8.36 2.49
C VAL A 71 1.90 -9.59 1.58
N LYS A 72 2.16 -10.80 2.11
CA LYS A 72 1.99 -12.05 1.35
C LYS A 72 0.56 -12.29 0.91
N GLU A 73 -0.42 -12.05 1.79
CA GLU A 73 -1.83 -12.14 1.43
C GLU A 73 -2.16 -11.21 0.27
N LEU A 74 -1.61 -9.99 0.27
CA LEU A 74 -1.86 -9.00 -0.78
C LEU A 74 -1.21 -9.35 -2.10
N GLN A 75 0.02 -9.86 -2.05
CA GLN A 75 0.69 -10.41 -3.21
C GLN A 75 -0.13 -11.54 -3.83
N ALA A 76 -0.67 -12.44 -3.00
CA ALA A 76 -1.51 -13.54 -3.47
C ALA A 76 -2.87 -13.08 -4.03
N ARG A 77 -3.53 -12.13 -3.37
CA ARG A 77 -4.89 -11.69 -3.75
C ARG A 77 -4.90 -10.75 -4.96
N HIS A 78 -3.89 -9.89 -5.11
CA HIS A 78 -3.87 -8.84 -6.13
C HIS A 78 -2.79 -9.03 -7.21
N GLY A 79 -1.91 -10.03 -7.06
CA GLY A 79 -0.83 -10.33 -8.01
C GLY A 79 0.29 -9.28 -7.98
N LEU A 80 0.64 -8.80 -6.78
CA LEU A 80 1.76 -7.88 -6.55
C LEU A 80 3.10 -8.61 -6.60
#